data_AF-A0AAV0UWP6-F1
#
_entry.id   AF-A0AAV0UWP6-F1
#
_cell.length_a   1.000
_cell.length_b   1.000
_cell.length_c   1.000
_cell.angle_alpha   90.00
_cell.angle_beta   90.00
_cell.angle_gamma   90.00
#
_symmetry.space_group_name_H-M   'P 1'
#
loop_
_entity.id
_entity.type
_entity.pdbx_description
1 polymer ?
#
loop_
_entity_poly.entity_id
_entity_poly.type
_entity_poly.pdbx_seq_one_letter_code
_entity_poly.pdbx_strand_id
1 'polypeptide(L)'
;MHLLCSLATCLVIGLWRTTDSSPTSSDRTDDAFKLPTAFPRVKTNASSIAPSLLEPYDSAVNVIDLNQPNDEERVGFFDEEALSKALLELENSKVFLDHLHPSHFFAGINAQEAQEEQVMADFARWIKYDDAFGKKYNTDRVYKNSVIQLMDTVKDEEKLVSLLLAFAKVPDEHDRASLLKRELRKAKLKLLKPDFIKWREDNLRPDEVYDMMRIGLEKRLIPSESAAKWYIVFQEIVLWLYYVREFNSEQKLYLANHVLFLLVEKRGQEEVVLFLHWLREESGLLNSVSMADTLQELMLLAYPETVDTMLLLWLGSDMRPYDVYERLVFAARRHMPQEVSPEEKQQFLLYKLIQWFTYIDVYVADGRFIFTDDDTVRVMIDFGTYFASEEVVESLTSLISVDGMEDRAIRLLVVLISKHVSSFDRATRNKLLRLIFTLHV
;
A
#
# COMPACT_ATOMS: atom_id res chain seq x y z
N MET A 1 -26.04 -16.02 -21.79
CA MET A 1 -26.66 -14.75 -22.25
C MET A 1 -27.83 -14.34 -21.35
N HIS A 2 -27.63 -14.43 -20.02
CA HIS A 2 -28.53 -13.91 -18.97
C HIS A 2 -27.64 -13.79 -17.71
N LEU A 3 -26.91 -12.69 -17.59
CA LEU A 3 -26.15 -12.32 -16.38
C LEU A 3 -25.82 -10.82 -16.30
N LEU A 4 -26.43 -9.98 -17.15
CA LEU A 4 -26.20 -8.53 -17.19
C LEU A 4 -27.38 -7.69 -16.64
N CYS A 5 -28.43 -8.32 -16.09
CA CYS A 5 -29.61 -7.59 -15.60
C CYS A 5 -29.71 -7.43 -14.08
N SER A 6 -28.69 -7.78 -13.27
CA SER A 6 -28.81 -7.64 -11.80
C SER A 6 -28.07 -6.44 -11.20
N LEU A 7 -27.52 -5.52 -12.01
CA LEU A 7 -26.83 -4.31 -11.52
C LEU A 7 -27.74 -3.07 -11.44
N ALA A 8 -29.03 -3.17 -11.80
CA ALA A 8 -29.93 -2.02 -11.91
C ALA A 8 -31.10 -2.00 -10.90
N THR A 9 -31.08 -2.77 -9.82
CA THR A 9 -32.29 -2.88 -8.96
C THR A 9 -32.06 -3.03 -7.45
N CYS A 10 -30.93 -2.58 -6.91
CA CYS A 10 -30.75 -2.53 -5.45
C CYS A 10 -30.48 -1.11 -4.96
N LEU A 11 -31.54 -0.49 -4.43
CA LEU A 11 -31.57 0.50 -3.34
C LEU A 11 -31.20 1.95 -3.66
N VAL A 12 -32.09 2.59 -4.41
CA VAL A 12 -32.73 3.84 -3.95
C VAL A 12 -33.74 3.43 -2.86
N ILE A 13 -33.55 3.90 -1.62
CA ILE A 13 -34.50 4.06 -0.47
C ILE A 13 -33.83 3.73 0.89
N GLY A 14 -33.70 4.77 1.74
CA GLY A 14 -33.42 4.73 3.19
C GLY A 14 -31.98 5.15 3.54
N LEU A 15 -31.69 6.26 4.24
CA LEU A 15 -32.42 6.99 5.27
C LEU A 15 -32.19 8.49 5.16
N TRP A 16 -33.28 9.25 4.97
CA TRP A 16 -33.43 10.54 5.63
C TRP A 16 -34.10 10.26 6.97
N ARG A 17 -33.39 10.49 8.08
CA ARG A 17 -34.01 10.61 9.39
C ARG A 17 -33.81 12.05 9.84
N THR A 18 -34.94 12.75 9.88
CA THR A 18 -35.11 14.09 10.38
C THR A 18 -34.74 14.17 11.87
N THR A 19 -33.98 15.20 12.25
CA THR A 19 -34.10 15.81 13.57
C THR A 19 -33.78 17.29 13.47
N ASP A 20 -34.83 18.10 13.51
CA ASP A 20 -34.75 19.52 13.83
C ASP A 20 -34.50 19.73 15.33
N SER A 21 -33.58 20.66 15.59
CA SER A 21 -33.57 21.64 16.69
C SER A 21 -33.29 21.23 18.16
N SER A 22 -32.13 21.76 18.59
CA SER A 22 -31.83 22.44 19.87
C SER A 22 -31.16 21.69 21.04
N PRO A 23 -30.28 22.40 21.79
CA PRO A 23 -29.10 21.81 22.40
C PRO A 23 -29.28 21.60 23.91
N THR A 24 -28.85 20.45 24.41
CA THR A 24 -28.40 20.33 25.81
C THR A 24 -27.37 19.20 25.92
N SER A 25 -26.14 19.61 26.24
CA SER A 25 -25.25 18.97 27.22
C SER A 25 -25.61 17.52 27.64
N SER A 26 -24.79 16.54 27.25
CA SER A 26 -23.96 15.77 28.19
C SER A 26 -23.13 14.71 27.47
N ASP A 27 -21.89 14.57 27.94
CA ASP A 27 -20.96 13.45 27.82
C ASP A 27 -21.51 12.07 27.43
N ARG A 28 -20.68 11.34 26.65
CA ARG A 28 -20.61 9.89 26.29
C ARG A 28 -20.69 9.71 24.77
N THR A 29 -19.78 9.04 24.07
CA THR A 29 -18.73 8.06 24.41
C THR A 29 -17.75 7.96 23.24
N ASP A 30 -16.45 8.07 23.55
CA ASP A 30 -15.31 7.78 22.67
C ASP A 30 -15.18 6.28 22.35
N ASP A 31 -16.00 5.78 21.43
CA ASP A 31 -15.75 4.49 20.75
C ASP A 31 -15.76 4.68 19.22
N ALA A 32 -15.07 5.73 18.76
CA ALA A 32 -14.79 5.91 17.35
C ALA A 32 -13.87 4.77 16.87
N PHE A 33 -14.28 4.12 15.78
CA PHE A 33 -13.49 3.16 15.00
C PHE A 33 -12.04 3.64 14.84
N LYS A 34 -11.11 3.05 15.60
CA LYS A 34 -9.67 3.28 15.43
C LYS A 34 -9.17 2.45 14.25
N LEU A 35 -9.59 2.84 13.04
CA LEU A 35 -8.98 2.31 11.82
C LEU A 35 -7.53 2.77 11.76
N PRO A 36 -6.60 1.94 11.25
CA PRO A 36 -5.23 2.37 10.99
C PRO A 36 -5.23 3.36 9.81
N THR A 37 -5.47 4.63 10.12
CA THR A 37 -5.51 5.74 9.15
C THR A 37 -4.12 6.10 8.65
N ALA A 38 -3.09 5.88 9.46
CA ALA A 38 -1.70 6.08 9.08
C ALA A 38 -1.05 4.77 8.65
N PHE A 39 -0.15 4.87 7.67
CA PHE A 39 0.73 3.78 7.28
C PHE A 39 1.43 3.20 8.53
N PRO A 40 1.42 1.87 8.76
CA PRO A 40 2.12 1.28 9.88
C PRO A 40 3.63 1.40 9.67
N ARG A 41 4.23 2.51 10.10
CA ARG A 41 5.68 2.71 10.06
C ARG A 41 6.31 1.79 11.10
N VAL A 42 6.90 0.69 10.63
CA VAL A 42 7.85 -0.08 11.44
C VAL A 42 9.03 0.85 11.71
N LYS A 43 9.18 1.31 12.96
CA LYS A 43 10.37 2.02 13.41
C LYS A 43 11.54 1.05 13.31
N THR A 44 12.22 1.03 12.17
CA THR A 44 13.57 0.51 12.10
C THR A 44 14.43 1.51 12.87
N ASN A 45 15.02 1.07 13.97
CA ASN A 45 15.96 1.88 14.74
C ASN A 45 17.21 2.13 13.88
N ALA A 46 17.16 3.17 13.05
CA ALA A 46 18.31 3.72 12.36
C ALA A 46 18.61 5.09 12.98
N SER A 47 19.58 5.06 13.89
CA SER A 47 20.47 6.16 14.31
C SER A 47 20.00 7.59 14.01
N SER A 48 19.50 8.25 15.06
CA SER A 48 19.46 9.71 15.17
C SER A 48 20.88 10.28 15.06
N ILE A 49 21.19 10.97 13.97
CA ILE A 49 22.29 11.93 13.92
C ILE A 49 21.68 13.27 13.48
N ALA A 50 21.55 14.18 14.44
CA ALA A 50 21.24 15.57 14.18
C ALA A 50 22.47 16.27 13.58
N PRO A 51 22.35 17.04 12.49
CA PRO A 51 23.44 17.88 12.01
C PRO A 51 23.39 19.22 12.77
N SER A 52 24.22 19.35 13.80
CA SER A 52 24.48 20.65 14.44
C SER A 52 25.77 21.24 13.88
N LEU A 53 25.60 22.38 13.23
CA LEU A 53 26.60 23.37 12.82
C LEU A 53 27.71 23.56 13.87
N LEU A 54 28.97 23.69 13.44
CA LEU A 54 30.00 24.42 14.18
C LEU A 54 31.19 24.79 13.26
N GLU A 55 31.58 26.06 13.35
CA GLU A 55 32.90 26.63 13.03
C GLU A 55 33.13 27.80 14.02
N PRO A 56 34.38 28.28 14.26
CA PRO A 56 35.30 27.72 15.26
C PRO A 56 35.95 28.78 16.20
N TYR A 57 37.05 28.39 16.88
CA TYR A 57 37.99 29.15 17.77
C TYR A 57 37.56 29.25 19.26
N ASP A 58 38.40 29.11 20.30
CA ASP A 58 39.86 29.24 20.44
C ASP A 58 40.38 28.74 21.82
N SER A 59 41.68 28.43 21.89
CA SER A 59 42.63 28.53 23.03
C SER A 59 42.32 27.93 24.43
N ALA A 60 43.15 26.95 24.87
CA ALA A 60 44.25 27.18 25.83
C ALA A 60 44.75 25.89 26.53
N VAL A 61 46.00 25.54 26.20
CA VAL A 61 47.08 24.95 27.00
C VAL A 61 46.75 24.43 28.42
N ASN A 62 46.97 23.13 28.65
CA ASN A 62 47.92 22.69 29.68
C ASN A 62 48.49 21.28 29.42
N VAL A 63 49.81 21.23 29.57
CA VAL A 63 50.72 20.11 29.33
C VAL A 63 50.72 19.18 30.53
N ILE A 64 50.48 17.88 30.31
CA ILE A 64 51.16 16.80 31.06
C ILE A 64 51.46 15.67 30.07
N ASP A 65 52.75 15.43 29.87
CA ASP A 65 53.36 14.35 29.10
C ASP A 65 53.49 13.09 29.98
N LEU A 66 52.91 11.97 29.54
CA LEU A 66 53.27 10.63 29.98
C LEU A 66 53.14 9.65 28.81
N ASN A 67 54.29 9.39 28.19
CA ASN A 67 54.58 8.23 27.35
C ASN A 67 53.87 6.93 27.78
N GLN A 68 52.97 6.43 26.93
CA GLN A 68 52.75 5.00 26.66
C GLN A 68 51.94 4.86 25.36
N PRO A 69 52.36 4.06 24.37
CA PRO A 69 51.56 3.80 23.18
C PRO A 69 50.35 2.91 23.54
N ASN A 70 49.15 3.42 23.28
CA ASN A 70 47.92 2.64 23.30
C ASN A 70 47.89 1.69 22.10
N ASP A 71 47.67 0.42 22.40
CA ASP A 71 47.28 -0.63 21.46
C ASP A 71 45.88 -0.37 20.90
N GLU A 72 45.78 0.44 19.84
CA GLU A 72 44.62 0.47 18.94
C GLU A 72 45.07 0.15 17.51
N GLU A 73 45.49 -1.09 17.27
CA GLU A 73 45.50 -1.68 15.92
C GLU A 73 45.69 -3.21 16.01
N ARG A 74 44.65 -3.89 16.52
CA ARG A 74 44.49 -5.35 16.34
C ARG A 74 43.05 -5.67 15.96
N VAL A 75 42.58 -5.07 14.86
CA VAL A 75 41.63 -5.77 14.00
C VAL A 75 42.49 -6.72 13.18
N GLY A 76 42.73 -7.91 13.74
CA GLY A 76 43.34 -9.00 12.99
C GLY A 76 42.45 -9.30 11.81
N PHE A 77 42.94 -9.01 10.60
CA PHE A 77 42.49 -9.72 9.41
C PHE A 77 42.63 -11.20 9.72
N PHE A 78 41.49 -11.89 9.91
CA PHE A 78 41.50 -13.32 9.89
C PHE A 78 41.85 -13.72 8.46
N ASP A 79 43.02 -14.32 8.32
CA ASP A 79 43.44 -14.98 7.10
C ASP A 79 42.37 -16.03 6.74
N GLU A 80 41.61 -15.77 5.67
CA GLU A 80 40.53 -16.64 5.19
C GLU A 80 41.03 -18.06 4.89
N GLU A 81 42.31 -18.17 4.51
CA GLU A 81 42.97 -19.44 4.26
C GLU A 81 43.24 -20.19 5.58
N ALA A 82 43.56 -19.47 6.66
CA ALA A 82 43.72 -20.06 7.99
C ALA A 82 42.39 -20.50 8.60
N LEU A 83 41.28 -19.81 8.30
CA LEU A 83 39.93 -20.18 8.78
C LEU A 83 39.39 -21.39 8.02
N SER A 84 39.63 -21.45 6.69
CA SER A 84 39.30 -22.60 5.85
C SER A 84 40.13 -23.84 6.22
N LYS A 85 41.43 -23.66 6.49
CA LYS A 85 42.33 -24.72 6.96
C LYS A 85 42.02 -25.17 8.38
N ALA A 86 41.63 -24.26 9.27
CA ALA A 86 41.16 -24.60 10.60
C ALA A 86 39.84 -25.39 10.54
N LEU A 87 38.92 -25.06 9.64
CA LEU A 87 37.67 -25.82 9.43
C LEU A 87 37.94 -27.23 8.90
N LEU A 88 38.92 -27.40 8.01
CA LEU A 88 39.39 -28.70 7.50
C LEU A 88 40.13 -29.53 8.57
N GLU A 89 40.92 -28.90 9.44
CA GLU A 89 41.57 -29.56 10.59
C GLU A 89 40.56 -29.86 11.72
N LEU A 90 39.51 -29.05 11.88
CA LEU A 90 38.38 -29.25 12.80
C LEU A 90 37.44 -30.38 12.37
N GLU A 91 37.35 -30.65 11.06
CA GLU A 91 36.55 -31.74 10.47
C GLU A 91 37.01 -33.14 10.98
N ASN A 92 38.28 -33.25 11.38
CA ASN A 92 38.86 -34.46 11.96
C ASN A 92 38.68 -34.57 13.50
N SER A 93 38.17 -33.52 14.16
CA SER A 93 37.94 -33.48 15.60
C SER A 93 36.45 -33.48 15.92
N LYS A 94 35.89 -34.68 16.05
CA LYS A 94 34.48 -34.93 16.44
C LYS A 94 34.04 -34.25 17.76
N VAL A 95 35.00 -33.74 18.54
CA VAL A 95 34.80 -33.19 19.88
C VAL A 95 34.50 -31.68 19.86
N PHE A 96 34.96 -30.95 18.83
CA PHE A 96 34.86 -29.48 18.83
C PHE A 96 33.58 -28.96 18.16
N LEU A 97 33.05 -29.68 17.17
CA LEU A 97 31.78 -29.34 16.52
C LEU A 97 30.61 -29.38 17.52
N ASP A 98 30.67 -30.14 18.61
CA ASP A 98 29.57 -30.32 19.56
C ASP A 98 29.18 -29.07 20.38
N HIS A 99 29.98 -27.99 20.31
CA HIS A 99 29.84 -26.79 21.14
C HIS A 99 29.74 -25.47 20.35
N LEU A 100 29.92 -25.49 19.02
CA LEU A 100 29.86 -24.29 18.20
C LEU A 100 28.41 -23.92 17.87
N HIS A 101 27.99 -22.69 18.14
CA HIS A 101 26.64 -22.27 17.78
C HIS A 101 26.45 -22.36 16.24
N PRO A 102 25.32 -22.89 15.73
CA PRO A 102 25.07 -23.07 14.29
C PRO A 102 25.28 -21.80 13.44
N SER A 103 25.15 -20.61 14.03
CA SER A 103 25.41 -19.33 13.37
C SER A 103 26.85 -19.17 12.86
N HIS A 104 27.84 -19.67 13.59
CA HIS A 104 29.25 -19.54 13.21
C HIS A 104 29.58 -20.41 12.00
N PHE A 105 29.00 -21.61 11.95
CA PHE A 105 29.14 -22.51 10.81
C PHE A 105 28.44 -21.95 9.57
N PHE A 106 27.24 -21.38 9.73
CA PHE A 106 26.51 -20.74 8.63
C PHE A 106 27.26 -19.53 8.05
N ALA A 107 27.89 -18.71 8.90
CA ALA A 107 28.68 -17.58 8.45
C ALA A 107 29.84 -18.00 7.55
N GLY A 108 30.49 -19.13 7.85
CA GLY A 108 31.54 -19.71 7.01
C GLY A 108 31.04 -20.13 5.62
N ILE A 109 29.87 -20.76 5.54
CA ILE A 109 29.25 -21.16 4.27
C ILE A 109 28.87 -19.93 3.43
N ASN A 110 28.33 -18.90 4.09
CA ASN A 110 27.90 -17.69 3.39
C ASN A 110 29.08 -16.87 2.84
N ALA A 111 30.24 -16.92 3.52
CA ALA A 111 31.46 -16.22 3.14
C ALA A 111 32.29 -16.93 2.06
N GLN A 112 32.05 -18.21 1.78
CA GLN A 112 32.82 -18.96 0.78
C GLN A 112 32.52 -18.52 -0.66
N GLU A 113 33.59 -18.29 -1.43
CA GLU A 113 33.65 -18.31 -2.90
C GLU A 113 34.06 -19.71 -3.40
N ALA A 114 33.39 -20.75 -2.91
CA ALA A 114 33.67 -22.14 -3.31
C ALA A 114 32.84 -22.57 -4.53
N GLN A 115 33.23 -23.69 -5.16
CA GLN A 115 32.42 -24.33 -6.21
C GLN A 115 31.02 -24.69 -5.66
N GLU A 116 30.00 -24.54 -6.50
CA GLU A 116 28.58 -24.71 -6.12
C GLU A 116 28.31 -26.04 -5.40
N GLU A 117 28.91 -27.15 -5.85
CA GLU A 117 28.77 -28.47 -5.21
C GLU A 117 29.28 -28.49 -3.75
N GLN A 118 30.37 -27.78 -3.46
CA GLN A 118 30.95 -27.73 -2.11
C GLN A 118 30.08 -26.90 -1.16
N VAL A 119 29.63 -25.72 -1.62
CA VAL A 119 28.70 -24.86 -0.86
C VAL A 119 27.42 -25.62 -0.53
N MET A 120 26.94 -26.46 -1.46
CA MET A 120 25.75 -27.29 -1.25
C MET A 120 25.96 -28.42 -0.25
N ALA A 121 27.10 -29.11 -0.32
CA ALA A 121 27.45 -30.14 0.65
C ALA A 121 27.57 -29.55 2.07
N ASP A 122 28.20 -28.39 2.19
CA ASP A 122 28.39 -27.71 3.47
C ASP A 122 27.08 -27.14 4.01
N PHE A 123 26.19 -26.63 3.16
CA PHE A 123 24.85 -26.21 3.57
C PHE A 123 23.97 -27.37 4.06
N ALA A 124 23.96 -28.49 3.36
CA ALA A 124 23.23 -29.69 3.80
C ALA A 124 23.78 -30.21 5.14
N ARG A 125 25.11 -30.14 5.32
CA ARG A 125 25.78 -30.51 6.56
C ARG A 125 25.43 -29.57 7.70
N TRP A 126 25.36 -28.27 7.45
CA TRP A 126 24.92 -27.27 8.42
C TRP A 126 23.49 -27.51 8.90
N ILE A 127 22.56 -27.80 8.00
CA ILE A 127 21.17 -28.08 8.36
C ILE A 127 21.07 -29.30 9.28
N LYS A 128 21.82 -30.37 8.97
CA LYS A 128 21.88 -31.57 9.82
C LYS A 128 22.53 -31.29 11.17
N TYR A 129 23.53 -30.40 11.18
CA TYR A 129 24.20 -29.96 12.40
C TYR A 129 23.26 -29.15 13.30
N ASP A 130 22.54 -28.17 12.75
CA ASP A 130 21.55 -27.35 13.49
C ASP A 130 20.45 -28.23 14.10
N ASP A 131 19.97 -29.23 13.37
CA ASP A 131 19.01 -30.23 13.89
C ASP A 131 19.54 -31.04 15.07
N ALA A 132 20.76 -31.55 14.93
CA ALA A 132 21.40 -32.34 15.98
C ALA A 132 21.64 -31.47 17.22
N PHE A 133 22.03 -30.21 17.02
CA PHE A 133 22.19 -29.21 18.05
C PHE A 133 20.86 -28.93 18.77
N GLY A 134 19.78 -28.65 18.03
CA GLY A 134 18.45 -28.39 18.59
C GLY A 134 17.91 -29.55 19.43
N LYS A 135 18.08 -30.80 18.94
CA LYS A 135 17.70 -32.02 19.68
C LYS A 135 18.53 -32.20 20.95
N LYS A 136 19.85 -32.01 20.88
CA LYS A 136 20.78 -32.21 22.00
C LYS A 136 20.50 -31.24 23.15
N TYR A 137 20.14 -29.99 22.84
CA TYR A 137 19.88 -28.97 23.84
C TYR A 137 18.39 -28.79 24.17
N ASN A 138 17.52 -29.66 23.65
CA ASN A 138 16.06 -29.69 23.88
C ASN A 138 15.37 -28.34 23.56
N THR A 139 15.81 -27.71 22.47
CA THR A 139 15.37 -26.38 22.04
C THR A 139 14.52 -26.41 20.76
N ASP A 140 13.92 -27.56 20.44
CA ASP A 140 13.17 -27.87 19.20
C ASP A 140 12.13 -26.80 18.77
N ARG A 141 11.57 -26.02 19.70
CA ARG A 141 10.66 -24.90 19.38
C ARG A 141 11.36 -23.56 19.13
N VAL A 142 12.53 -23.33 19.72
CA VAL A 142 13.28 -22.07 19.61
C VAL A 142 14.18 -22.07 18.38
N TYR A 143 14.72 -23.24 17.98
CA TYR A 143 15.69 -23.36 16.88
C TYR A 143 15.07 -23.62 15.50
N LYS A 144 13.82 -24.09 15.39
CA LYS A 144 13.12 -24.04 14.07
C LYS A 144 13.05 -22.62 13.49
N ASN A 145 13.05 -21.60 14.36
CA ASN A 145 13.16 -20.21 13.96
C ASN A 145 14.61 -19.73 13.80
N SER A 146 15.63 -20.42 14.34
CA SER A 146 17.04 -19.99 14.22
C SER A 146 17.57 -20.17 12.80
N VAL A 147 17.21 -21.25 12.09
CA VAL A 147 17.60 -21.45 10.69
C VAL A 147 17.04 -20.32 9.82
N ILE A 148 15.75 -20.00 9.97
CA ILE A 148 15.11 -18.91 9.22
C ILE A 148 15.70 -17.56 9.62
N GLN A 149 15.93 -17.29 10.91
CA GLN A 149 16.58 -16.06 11.38
C GLN A 149 18.00 -15.93 10.82
N LEU A 150 18.77 -17.00 10.76
CA LEU A 150 20.13 -16.99 10.21
C LEU A 150 20.11 -16.78 8.70
N MET A 151 19.23 -17.46 7.98
CA MET A 151 19.03 -17.21 6.54
C MET A 151 18.47 -15.80 6.27
N ASP A 152 17.74 -15.21 7.22
CA ASP A 152 17.28 -13.81 7.16
C ASP A 152 18.45 -12.82 7.23
N THR A 153 19.57 -13.18 7.87
CA THR A 153 20.78 -12.33 7.90
C THR A 153 21.55 -12.26 6.57
N VAL A 154 21.27 -13.15 5.61
CA VAL A 154 21.95 -13.16 4.31
C VAL A 154 21.50 -11.97 3.46
N LYS A 155 22.41 -11.02 3.19
CA LYS A 155 22.10 -9.81 2.40
C LYS A 155 21.87 -10.09 0.92
N ASP A 156 22.56 -11.10 0.38
CA ASP A 156 22.42 -11.53 -1.01
C ASP A 156 21.26 -12.53 -1.14
N GLU A 157 20.08 -12.00 -1.47
CA GLU A 157 18.86 -12.78 -1.61
C GLU A 157 18.89 -13.70 -2.85
N GLU A 158 19.60 -13.34 -3.92
CA GLU A 158 19.72 -14.17 -5.13
C GLU A 158 20.58 -15.40 -4.85
N LYS A 159 21.71 -15.22 -4.14
CA LYS A 159 22.54 -16.33 -3.64
C LYS A 159 21.71 -17.27 -2.75
N LEU A 160 20.86 -16.71 -1.89
CA LEU A 160 19.99 -17.48 -1.00
C LEU A 160 18.92 -18.28 -1.75
N VAL A 161 18.29 -17.73 -2.80
CA VAL A 161 17.34 -18.49 -3.63
C VAL A 161 18.06 -19.62 -4.36
N SER A 162 19.20 -19.34 -5.00
CA SER A 162 19.97 -20.34 -5.74
C SER A 162 20.36 -21.51 -4.85
N LEU A 163 20.82 -21.20 -3.63
CA LEU A 163 21.22 -22.17 -2.63
C LEU A 163 20.02 -23.02 -2.13
N LEU A 164 18.84 -22.43 -1.94
CA LEU A 164 17.61 -23.18 -1.64
C LEU A 164 17.12 -24.04 -2.81
N LEU A 165 17.22 -23.56 -4.05
CA LEU A 165 16.84 -24.32 -5.24
C LEU A 165 17.77 -25.52 -5.44
N ALA A 166 19.07 -25.33 -5.25
CA ALA A 166 20.03 -26.42 -5.29
C ALA A 166 19.82 -27.40 -4.13
N PHE A 167 19.47 -26.90 -2.92
CA PHE A 167 19.17 -27.76 -1.77
C PHE A 167 17.96 -28.67 -2.05
N ALA A 168 16.94 -28.16 -2.73
CA ALA A 168 15.78 -28.93 -3.13
C ALA A 168 16.06 -30.05 -4.15
N LYS A 169 17.23 -30.04 -4.80
CA LYS A 169 17.68 -31.11 -5.72
C LYS A 169 18.40 -32.26 -4.99
N VAL A 170 18.77 -32.08 -3.72
CA VAL A 170 19.43 -33.13 -2.93
C VAL A 170 18.39 -34.22 -2.59
N PRO A 171 18.65 -35.50 -2.90
CA PRO A 171 17.78 -36.60 -2.51
C PRO A 171 17.52 -36.56 -1.00
N ASP A 172 16.28 -36.81 -0.58
CA ASP A 172 15.80 -36.80 0.82
C ASP A 172 15.62 -35.42 1.48
N GLU A 173 16.10 -34.32 0.88
CA GLU A 173 15.96 -32.97 1.46
C GLU A 173 14.88 -32.11 0.76
N HIS A 174 14.19 -32.65 -0.25
CA HIS A 174 13.21 -31.92 -1.06
C HIS A 174 12.07 -31.30 -0.24
N ASP A 175 11.44 -32.09 0.63
CA ASP A 175 10.32 -31.63 1.47
C ASP A 175 10.79 -30.56 2.47
N ARG A 176 12.03 -30.71 2.94
CA ARG A 176 12.65 -29.79 3.88
C ARG A 176 13.05 -28.47 3.24
N ALA A 177 13.65 -28.53 2.06
CA ALA A 177 13.95 -27.36 1.24
C ALA A 177 12.66 -26.60 0.90
N SER A 178 11.59 -27.32 0.58
CA SER A 178 10.26 -26.75 0.33
C SER A 178 9.67 -26.07 1.57
N LEU A 179 9.84 -26.68 2.75
CA LEU A 179 9.43 -26.09 4.03
C LEU A 179 10.25 -24.83 4.35
N LEU A 180 11.58 -24.89 4.24
CA LEU A 180 12.46 -23.75 4.49
C LEU A 180 12.19 -22.62 3.51
N LYS A 181 12.02 -22.91 2.21
CA LYS A 181 11.62 -21.93 1.21
C LYS A 181 10.27 -21.30 1.57
N ARG A 182 9.29 -22.09 2.02
CA ARG A 182 7.99 -21.58 2.47
C ARG A 182 8.10 -20.66 3.68
N GLU A 183 8.86 -21.04 4.70
CA GLU A 183 9.04 -20.20 5.90
C GLU A 183 9.90 -18.97 5.62
N LEU A 184 10.93 -19.09 4.77
CA LEU A 184 11.79 -17.99 4.38
C LEU A 184 11.06 -16.99 3.49
N ARG A 185 10.12 -17.42 2.62
CA ARG A 185 9.21 -16.52 1.89
C ARG A 185 8.37 -15.66 2.83
N LYS A 186 8.02 -16.15 4.02
CA LYS A 186 7.29 -15.37 5.04
C LYS A 186 8.16 -14.25 5.65
N ALA A 187 9.48 -14.44 5.65
CA ALA A 187 10.45 -13.47 6.17
C ALA A 187 10.98 -12.53 5.07
N LYS A 188 11.23 -13.06 3.86
CA LYS A 188 11.81 -12.38 2.70
C LYS A 188 10.96 -12.54 1.46
N LEU A 189 10.03 -11.61 1.33
CA LEU A 189 9.09 -11.42 0.23
C LEU A 189 9.74 -11.46 -1.17
N LYS A 190 10.94 -10.89 -1.34
CA LYS A 190 11.65 -10.84 -2.64
C LYS A 190 12.06 -12.21 -3.19
N LEU A 191 12.11 -13.24 -2.35
CA LEU A 191 12.40 -14.63 -2.76
C LEU A 191 11.28 -15.27 -3.57
N LEU A 192 10.11 -14.61 -3.70
CA LEU A 192 9.01 -15.04 -4.56
C LEU A 192 9.25 -14.72 -6.04
N LYS A 193 10.19 -13.82 -6.39
CA LYS A 193 10.42 -13.41 -7.79
C LYS A 193 10.77 -14.59 -8.72
N PRO A 194 11.63 -15.55 -8.34
CA PRO A 194 11.93 -16.70 -9.21
C PRO A 194 10.73 -17.64 -9.37
N ASP A 195 9.88 -17.75 -8.35
CA ASP A 195 8.63 -18.50 -8.46
C ASP A 195 7.65 -17.81 -9.43
N PHE A 196 7.62 -16.47 -9.46
CA PHE A 196 6.82 -15.72 -10.43
C PHE A 196 7.24 -15.96 -11.87
N ILE A 197 8.55 -16.09 -12.14
CA ILE A 197 9.05 -16.46 -13.47
C ILE A 197 8.47 -17.82 -13.86
N LYS A 198 8.66 -18.83 -13.00
CA LYS A 198 8.14 -20.18 -13.27
C LYS A 198 6.62 -20.20 -13.42
N TRP A 199 5.87 -19.54 -12.55
CA TRP A 199 4.41 -19.49 -12.63
C TRP A 199 3.92 -18.80 -13.90
N ARG A 200 4.65 -17.80 -14.42
CA ARG A 200 4.36 -17.20 -15.72
C ARG A 200 4.65 -18.15 -16.88
N GLU A 201 5.77 -18.88 -16.82
CA GLU A 201 6.12 -19.93 -17.80
C GLU A 201 5.05 -21.03 -17.83
N ASP A 202 4.55 -21.43 -16.65
CA ASP A 202 3.46 -22.39 -16.46
C ASP A 202 2.07 -21.80 -16.81
N ASN A 203 1.99 -20.54 -17.22
CA ASN A 203 0.76 -19.80 -17.55
C ASN A 203 -0.30 -19.77 -16.43
N LEU A 204 0.13 -19.79 -15.17
CA LEU A 204 -0.80 -19.67 -14.03
C LEU A 204 -1.47 -18.30 -14.04
N ARG A 205 -2.79 -18.28 -13.87
CA ARG A 205 -3.56 -17.04 -13.84
C ARG A 205 -3.34 -16.33 -12.49
N PRO A 206 -3.46 -14.99 -12.45
CA PRO A 206 -3.25 -14.26 -11.20
C PRO A 206 -4.16 -14.67 -10.03
N ASP A 207 -5.38 -15.15 -10.29
CA ASP A 207 -6.27 -15.71 -9.26
C ASP A 207 -5.72 -17.01 -8.67
N GLU A 208 -5.14 -17.89 -9.49
CA GLU A 208 -4.49 -19.11 -9.03
C GLU A 208 -3.24 -18.79 -8.20
N VAL A 209 -2.43 -17.83 -8.67
CA VAL A 209 -1.25 -17.37 -7.94
C VAL A 209 -1.62 -16.73 -6.61
N TYR A 210 -2.72 -15.96 -6.56
CA TYR A 210 -3.23 -15.38 -5.31
C TYR A 210 -3.50 -16.46 -4.26
N ASP A 211 -4.18 -17.54 -4.65
CA ASP A 211 -4.54 -18.66 -3.77
C ASP A 211 -3.31 -19.50 -3.36
N MET A 212 -2.25 -19.49 -4.18
CA MET A 212 -0.95 -20.11 -3.85
C MET A 212 -0.07 -19.26 -2.92
N MET A 213 -0.30 -17.94 -2.89
CA MET A 213 0.39 -17.02 -2.00
C MET A 213 -0.22 -17.05 -0.60
N ARG A 214 0.57 -16.67 0.39
CA ARG A 214 0.14 -16.68 1.79
C ARG A 214 -1.05 -15.75 2.03
N ILE A 215 -1.12 -14.59 1.37
CA ILE A 215 -2.30 -13.69 1.38
C ILE A 215 -3.62 -14.37 1.03
N GLY A 216 -3.62 -15.38 0.16
CA GLY A 216 -4.83 -16.13 -0.19
C GLY A 216 -5.23 -17.17 0.86
N LEU A 217 -4.28 -17.59 1.70
CA LEU A 217 -4.49 -18.55 2.79
C LEU A 217 -4.80 -17.88 4.13
N GLU A 218 -4.44 -16.61 4.29
CA GLU A 218 -4.69 -15.86 5.50
C GLU A 218 -6.14 -15.40 5.62
N LYS A 219 -6.65 -15.41 6.86
CA LYS A 219 -7.93 -14.81 7.17
C LYS A 219 -7.86 -13.30 7.02
N ARG A 220 -9.02 -12.71 6.74
CA ARG A 220 -9.31 -11.29 6.85
C ARG A 220 -8.75 -10.70 8.15
N LEU A 221 -8.12 -9.54 8.03
CA LEU A 221 -7.61 -8.78 9.15
C LEU A 221 -8.75 -8.09 9.87
N ILE A 222 -8.64 -8.00 11.19
CA ILE A 222 -9.53 -7.17 12.00
C ILE A 222 -8.79 -5.88 12.39
N PRO A 223 -9.49 -4.74 12.56
CA PRO A 223 -8.84 -3.45 12.87
C PRO A 223 -7.97 -3.45 14.12
N SER A 224 -8.23 -4.35 15.08
CA SER A 224 -7.45 -4.50 16.31
C SER A 224 -6.14 -5.28 16.15
N GLU A 225 -5.87 -5.85 14.98
CA GLU A 225 -4.62 -6.57 14.74
C GLU A 225 -3.41 -5.64 14.63
N SER A 226 -2.23 -6.20 14.92
CA SER A 226 -0.99 -5.44 14.96
C SER A 226 -0.66 -4.80 13.60
N ALA A 227 -0.13 -3.58 13.65
CA ALA A 227 0.50 -2.87 12.54
C ALA A 227 1.42 -3.75 11.68
N ALA A 228 2.25 -4.60 12.31
CA ALA A 228 3.17 -5.49 11.61
C ALA A 228 2.44 -6.51 10.73
N LYS A 229 1.33 -7.08 11.23
CA LYS A 229 0.52 -8.05 10.48
C LYS A 229 -0.13 -7.40 9.25
N TRP A 230 -0.71 -6.21 9.43
CA TRP A 230 -1.25 -5.40 8.35
C TRP A 230 -0.19 -5.10 7.27
N TYR A 231 1.01 -4.70 7.69
CA TYR A 231 2.12 -4.40 6.78
C TYR A 231 2.57 -5.64 5.99
N ILE A 232 2.67 -6.81 6.62
CA ILE A 232 3.05 -8.06 5.94
C ILE A 232 2.05 -8.41 4.83
N VAL A 233 0.75 -8.35 5.13
CA VAL A 233 -0.30 -8.60 4.14
C VAL A 233 -0.23 -7.59 3.00
N PHE A 234 -0.06 -6.30 3.32
CA PHE A 234 0.07 -5.26 2.32
C PHE A 234 1.24 -5.52 1.36
N GLN A 235 2.40 -5.90 1.89
CA GLN A 235 3.57 -6.23 1.06
C GLN A 235 3.34 -7.46 0.17
N GLU A 236 2.61 -8.47 0.65
CA GLU A 236 2.23 -9.62 -0.17
C GLU A 236 1.25 -9.24 -1.28
N ILE A 237 0.28 -8.34 -1.02
CA ILE A 237 -0.62 -7.79 -2.05
C ILE A 237 0.18 -7.02 -3.10
N VAL A 238 1.13 -6.19 -2.68
CA VAL A 238 2.04 -5.46 -3.60
C VAL A 238 2.79 -6.41 -4.52
N LEU A 239 3.34 -7.50 -3.98
CA LEU A 239 4.01 -8.51 -4.79
C LEU A 239 3.07 -9.22 -5.76
N TRP A 240 1.87 -9.56 -5.31
CA TRP A 240 0.88 -10.18 -6.19
C TRP A 240 0.46 -9.23 -7.33
N LEU A 241 0.29 -7.93 -7.05
CA LEU A 241 0.04 -6.93 -8.09
C LEU A 241 1.20 -6.79 -9.06
N TYR A 242 2.44 -6.93 -8.57
CA TYR A 242 3.61 -7.02 -9.44
C TYR A 242 3.53 -8.24 -10.37
N TYR A 243 3.12 -9.41 -9.87
CA TYR A 243 2.86 -10.58 -10.70
C TYR A 243 1.78 -10.33 -11.76
N VAL A 244 0.64 -9.72 -11.39
CA VAL A 244 -0.45 -9.38 -12.34
C VAL A 244 0.08 -8.51 -13.49
N ARG A 245 0.89 -7.50 -13.17
CA ARG A 245 1.50 -6.61 -14.18
C ARG A 245 2.41 -7.38 -15.12
N GLU A 246 3.30 -8.18 -14.57
CA GLU A 246 4.24 -9.00 -15.33
C GLU A 246 3.51 -9.99 -16.25
N PHE A 247 2.48 -10.66 -15.73
CA PHE A 247 1.58 -11.52 -16.49
C PHE A 247 0.92 -10.76 -17.65
N ASN A 248 0.42 -9.54 -17.38
CA ASN A 248 -0.22 -8.71 -18.40
C ASN A 248 0.75 -8.19 -19.48
N SER A 249 2.02 -7.99 -19.14
CA SER A 249 3.04 -7.53 -20.08
C SER A 249 3.32 -8.53 -21.21
N GLU A 250 3.05 -9.82 -20.97
CA GLU A 250 3.15 -10.91 -21.94
C GLU A 250 1.89 -11.04 -22.83
N GLN A 251 1.07 -9.99 -22.91
CA GLN A 251 -0.21 -9.94 -23.64
C GLN A 251 -1.28 -10.91 -23.13
N LYS A 252 -1.13 -11.43 -21.91
CA LYS A 252 -2.17 -12.20 -21.23
C LYS A 252 -3.12 -11.21 -20.55
N LEU A 253 -4.43 -11.28 -20.77
CA LEU A 253 -5.35 -10.23 -20.29
C LEU A 253 -5.95 -10.57 -18.92
N TYR A 254 -5.47 -9.90 -17.87
CA TYR A 254 -6.11 -9.87 -16.55
C TYR A 254 -6.48 -8.44 -16.17
N LEU A 255 -7.76 -8.10 -16.36
CA LEU A 255 -8.29 -6.74 -16.24
C LEU A 255 -8.33 -6.24 -14.78
N ALA A 256 -8.30 -4.91 -14.61
CA ALA A 256 -8.30 -4.27 -13.29
C ALA A 256 -9.58 -4.55 -12.48
N ASN A 257 -10.73 -4.72 -13.12
CA ASN A 257 -11.95 -5.13 -12.43
C ASN A 257 -11.84 -6.56 -11.86
N HIS A 258 -11.16 -7.48 -12.54
CA HIS A 258 -10.91 -8.82 -12.00
C HIS A 258 -10.00 -8.76 -10.77
N VAL A 259 -8.98 -7.90 -10.79
CA VAL A 259 -8.12 -7.64 -9.62
C VAL A 259 -8.95 -7.14 -8.44
N LEU A 260 -9.78 -6.12 -8.67
CA LEU A 260 -10.62 -5.54 -7.63
C LEU A 260 -11.61 -6.56 -7.05
N PHE A 261 -12.32 -7.29 -7.90
CA PHE A 261 -13.31 -8.27 -7.48
C PHE A 261 -12.68 -9.40 -6.67
N LEU A 262 -11.52 -9.92 -7.09
CA LEU A 262 -10.81 -10.92 -6.32
C LEU A 262 -10.38 -10.39 -4.95
N LEU A 263 -9.82 -9.17 -4.90
CA LEU A 263 -9.40 -8.56 -3.64
C LEU A 263 -10.60 -8.37 -2.69
N VAL A 264 -11.73 -7.85 -3.18
CA VAL A 264 -12.93 -7.65 -2.36
C VAL A 264 -13.55 -8.98 -1.92
N GLU A 265 -13.59 -9.99 -2.79
CA GLU A 265 -14.06 -11.32 -2.45
C GLU A 265 -13.24 -11.93 -1.30
N LYS A 266 -11.90 -11.90 -1.43
CA LYS A 266 -11.00 -12.56 -0.48
C LYS A 266 -10.81 -11.73 0.80
N ARG A 267 -10.72 -10.41 0.70
CA ARG A 267 -10.34 -9.50 1.80
C ARG A 267 -11.48 -8.64 2.36
N GLY A 268 -12.57 -8.48 1.62
CA GLY A 268 -13.66 -7.59 1.99
C GLY A 268 -13.40 -6.13 1.64
N GLN A 269 -14.46 -5.34 1.53
CA GLN A 269 -14.39 -3.98 1.01
C GLN A 269 -13.56 -3.04 1.91
N GLU A 270 -13.78 -3.10 3.23
CA GLU A 270 -13.11 -2.25 4.21
C GLU A 270 -11.58 -2.41 4.19
N GLU A 271 -11.09 -3.66 4.18
CA GLU A 271 -9.66 -3.95 4.07
C GLU A 271 -9.08 -3.45 2.75
N VAL A 272 -9.79 -3.69 1.63
CA VAL A 272 -9.32 -3.31 0.31
C VAL A 272 -9.19 -1.79 0.19
N VAL A 273 -10.15 -1.03 0.71
CA VAL A 273 -10.07 0.44 0.73
C VAL A 273 -8.80 0.92 1.43
N LEU A 274 -8.46 0.33 2.58
CA LEU A 274 -7.23 0.66 3.31
C LEU A 274 -5.97 0.29 2.52
N PHE A 275 -5.93 -0.91 1.93
CA PHE A 275 -4.77 -1.33 1.13
C PHE A 275 -4.57 -0.47 -0.11
N LEU A 276 -5.65 -0.12 -0.81
CA LEU A 276 -5.58 0.78 -1.96
C LEU A 276 -5.14 2.18 -1.56
N HIS A 277 -5.56 2.66 -0.39
CA HIS A 277 -5.08 3.91 0.17
C HIS A 277 -3.57 3.85 0.45
N TRP A 278 -3.09 2.82 1.14
CA TRP A 278 -1.65 2.65 1.41
C TRP A 278 -0.82 2.45 0.16
N LEU A 279 -1.34 1.75 -0.84
CA LEU A 279 -0.65 1.54 -2.11
C LEU A 279 -0.34 2.86 -2.82
N ARG A 280 -1.23 3.85 -2.67
CA ARG A 280 -1.05 5.20 -3.22
C ARG A 280 0.03 5.99 -2.46
N GLU A 281 0.03 5.90 -1.14
CA GLU A 281 1.01 6.61 -0.29
C GLU A 281 2.43 6.08 -0.45
N GLU A 282 2.60 4.80 -0.84
CA GLU A 282 3.90 4.19 -1.07
C GLU A 282 4.46 4.57 -2.46
N SER A 283 5.08 5.76 -2.54
CA SER A 283 5.64 6.35 -3.75
C SER A 283 6.90 5.66 -4.31
N GLY A 284 7.39 4.60 -3.64
CA GLY A 284 8.59 3.86 -4.04
C GLY A 284 8.35 2.62 -4.90
N LEU A 285 7.09 2.22 -5.10
CA LEU A 285 6.73 1.01 -5.85
C LEU A 285 6.36 1.38 -7.29
N LEU A 286 7.10 0.88 -8.29
CA LEU A 286 6.93 1.25 -9.71
C LEU A 286 5.46 1.20 -10.15
N ASN A 287 4.90 2.36 -10.52
CA ASN A 287 3.53 2.55 -11.02
C ASN A 287 2.41 2.15 -10.02
N SER A 288 2.71 2.07 -8.72
CA SER A 288 1.72 1.81 -7.66
C SER A 288 0.57 2.82 -7.68
N VAL A 289 0.89 4.10 -7.89
CA VAL A 289 -0.09 5.21 -7.89
C VAL A 289 -1.13 5.04 -8.99
N SER A 290 -0.73 4.77 -10.24
CA SER A 290 -1.67 4.64 -11.36
C SER A 290 -2.59 3.41 -11.21
N MET A 291 -2.06 2.29 -10.71
CA MET A 291 -2.87 1.12 -10.42
C MET A 291 -3.80 1.36 -9.23
N ALA A 292 -3.30 1.97 -8.16
CA ALA A 292 -4.09 2.32 -6.98
C ALA A 292 -5.24 3.26 -7.36
N ASP A 293 -4.96 4.32 -8.11
CA ASP A 293 -5.98 5.26 -8.60
C ASP A 293 -7.04 4.53 -9.44
N THR A 294 -6.61 3.68 -10.39
CA THR A 294 -7.55 2.88 -11.21
C THR A 294 -8.44 1.97 -10.35
N LEU A 295 -7.85 1.28 -9.36
CA LEU A 295 -8.60 0.38 -8.48
C LEU A 295 -9.50 1.15 -7.52
N GLN A 296 -9.09 2.34 -7.05
CA GLN A 296 -9.91 3.23 -6.22
C GLN A 296 -11.11 3.77 -7.01
N GLU A 297 -10.93 4.20 -8.27
CA GLU A 297 -12.03 4.60 -9.14
C GLU A 297 -13.03 3.46 -9.34
N LEU A 298 -12.54 2.25 -9.63
CA LEU A 298 -13.39 1.07 -9.76
C LEU A 298 -14.09 0.71 -8.44
N MET A 299 -13.43 0.92 -7.30
CA MET A 299 -14.01 0.70 -5.97
C MET A 299 -15.22 1.61 -5.73
N LEU A 300 -15.09 2.90 -6.05
CA LEU A 300 -16.16 3.90 -5.89
C LEU A 300 -17.39 3.60 -6.74
N LEU A 301 -17.19 2.94 -7.89
CA LEU A 301 -18.25 2.57 -8.82
C LEU A 301 -18.92 1.26 -8.43
N ALA A 302 -18.13 0.25 -8.08
CA ALA A 302 -18.63 -1.09 -7.78
C ALA A 302 -19.19 -1.22 -6.35
N TYR A 303 -18.69 -0.40 -5.41
CA TYR A 303 -19.03 -0.47 -3.98
C TYR A 303 -19.29 0.94 -3.40
N PRO A 304 -20.43 1.58 -3.73
CA PRO A 304 -20.75 2.94 -3.29
C PRO A 304 -20.74 3.18 -1.78
N GLU A 305 -20.98 2.15 -0.99
CA GLU A 305 -20.93 2.15 0.48
C GLU A 305 -19.53 2.48 1.05
N THR A 306 -18.49 2.38 0.21
CA THR A 306 -17.10 2.62 0.61
C THR A 306 -16.69 4.09 0.52
N VAL A 307 -17.52 4.94 -0.12
CA VAL A 307 -17.19 6.33 -0.40
C VAL A 307 -16.88 7.11 0.88
N ASP A 308 -17.69 6.97 1.92
CA ASP A 308 -17.49 7.71 3.17
C ASP A 308 -16.16 7.33 3.84
N THR A 309 -15.79 6.03 3.80
CA THR A 309 -14.49 5.56 4.31
C THR A 309 -13.34 6.13 3.48
N MET A 310 -13.48 6.17 2.15
CA MET A 310 -12.46 6.76 1.26
C MET A 310 -12.29 8.25 1.49
N LEU A 311 -13.38 9.01 1.67
CA LEU A 311 -13.34 10.44 1.98
C LEU A 311 -12.61 10.69 3.31
N LEU A 312 -12.86 9.89 4.35
CA LEU A 312 -12.16 10.00 5.63
C LEU A 312 -10.66 9.72 5.49
N LEU A 313 -10.27 8.73 4.68
CA LEU A 313 -8.86 8.41 4.43
C LEU A 313 -8.16 9.50 3.62
N TRP A 314 -8.81 10.03 2.59
CA TRP A 314 -8.28 11.14 1.79
C TRP A 314 -8.11 12.40 2.64
N LEU A 315 -9.07 12.68 3.53
CA LEU A 315 -8.94 13.77 4.50
C LEU A 315 -7.77 13.51 5.46
N GLY A 316 -7.64 12.29 5.98
CA GLY A 316 -6.53 11.91 6.86
C GLY A 316 -5.15 12.09 6.22
N SER A 317 -5.05 11.89 4.91
CA SER A 317 -3.80 12.01 4.13
C SER A 317 -3.65 13.34 3.40
N ASP A 318 -4.43 14.35 3.79
CA ASP A 318 -4.34 15.73 3.29
C ASP A 318 -4.50 15.84 1.76
N MET A 319 -5.37 15.00 1.19
CA MET A 319 -5.67 15.06 -0.23
C MET A 319 -6.43 16.35 -0.55
N ARG A 320 -5.96 17.11 -1.53
CA ARG A 320 -6.58 18.39 -1.87
C ARG A 320 -7.95 18.17 -2.49
N PRO A 321 -8.92 19.10 -2.29
CA PRO A 321 -10.24 18.98 -2.91
C PRO A 321 -10.21 18.82 -4.44
N TYR A 322 -9.20 19.39 -5.13
CA TYR A 322 -8.99 19.18 -6.56
C TYR A 322 -8.79 17.69 -6.91
N ASP A 323 -7.92 17.00 -6.17
CA ASP A 323 -7.60 15.58 -6.41
C ASP A 323 -8.78 14.66 -6.06
N VAL A 324 -9.59 15.05 -5.08
CA VAL A 324 -10.84 14.36 -4.72
C VAL A 324 -11.89 14.54 -5.81
N TYR A 325 -12.02 15.73 -6.40
CA TYR A 325 -12.97 15.98 -7.49
C TYR A 325 -12.69 15.06 -8.69
N GLU A 326 -11.41 14.95 -9.07
CA GLU A 326 -10.95 14.07 -10.14
C GLU A 326 -11.38 12.61 -9.91
N ARG A 327 -11.14 12.11 -8.69
CA ARG A 327 -11.36 10.69 -8.35
C ARG A 327 -12.80 10.35 -8.05
N LEU A 328 -13.58 11.30 -7.54
CA LEU A 328 -14.96 11.07 -7.13
C LEU A 328 -15.95 11.47 -8.21
N VAL A 329 -15.89 12.71 -8.68
CA VAL A 329 -16.89 13.30 -9.57
C VAL A 329 -16.54 13.02 -11.03
N PHE A 330 -15.28 13.26 -11.41
CA PHE A 330 -14.85 13.06 -12.78
C PHE A 330 -14.76 11.57 -13.16
N ALA A 331 -14.23 10.71 -12.29
CA ALA A 331 -14.24 9.27 -12.52
C ALA A 331 -15.66 8.68 -12.61
N ALA A 332 -16.57 9.12 -11.73
CA ALA A 332 -17.99 8.76 -11.78
C ALA A 332 -18.61 9.01 -13.16
N ARG A 333 -18.28 10.14 -13.78
CA ARG A 333 -18.71 10.49 -15.13
C ARG A 333 -18.05 9.60 -16.19
N ARG A 334 -16.73 9.43 -16.12
CA ARG A 334 -15.93 8.70 -17.13
C ARG A 334 -16.39 7.26 -17.31
N HIS A 335 -16.78 6.62 -16.21
CA HIS A 335 -17.10 5.19 -16.17
C HIS A 335 -18.60 4.91 -16.06
N MET A 336 -19.44 5.94 -16.19
CA MET A 336 -20.89 5.80 -16.16
C MET A 336 -21.39 4.96 -17.34
N PRO A 337 -22.29 3.96 -17.13
CA PRO A 337 -22.79 3.15 -18.22
C PRO A 337 -23.57 4.00 -19.24
N GLN A 338 -23.39 3.70 -20.53
CA GLN A 338 -24.06 4.47 -21.60
C GLN A 338 -25.58 4.33 -21.56
N GLU A 339 -26.08 3.19 -21.08
CA GLU A 339 -27.50 2.80 -21.04
C GLU A 339 -28.33 3.51 -19.96
N VAL A 340 -27.71 4.31 -19.08
CA VAL A 340 -28.41 5.06 -18.02
C VAL A 340 -29.12 6.29 -18.61
N SER A 341 -30.37 6.55 -18.18
CA SER A 341 -31.14 7.70 -18.66
C SER A 341 -30.49 9.03 -18.28
N PRO A 342 -30.65 10.11 -19.08
CA PRO A 342 -30.09 11.43 -18.75
C PRO A 342 -30.42 11.91 -17.33
N GLU A 343 -31.63 11.64 -16.85
CA GLU A 343 -32.10 12.02 -15.53
C GLU A 343 -31.37 11.26 -14.41
N GLU A 344 -31.21 9.94 -14.56
CA GLU A 344 -30.45 9.13 -13.60
C GLU A 344 -28.97 9.51 -13.59
N LYS A 345 -28.38 9.79 -14.77
CA LYS A 345 -27.00 10.29 -14.88
C LYS A 345 -26.83 11.59 -14.10
N GLN A 346 -27.76 12.53 -14.29
CA GLN A 346 -27.75 13.81 -13.60
C GLN A 346 -27.88 13.63 -12.09
N GLN A 347 -28.83 12.82 -11.61
CA GLN A 347 -29.01 12.56 -10.18
C GLN A 347 -27.75 11.95 -9.53
N PHE A 348 -27.10 11.00 -10.21
CA PHE A 348 -25.87 10.39 -9.70
C PHE A 348 -24.71 11.40 -9.63
N LEU A 349 -24.55 12.24 -10.64
CA LEU A 349 -23.52 13.29 -10.63
C LEU A 349 -23.77 14.32 -9.53
N LEU A 350 -25.02 14.74 -9.32
CA LEU A 350 -25.39 15.64 -8.23
C LEU A 350 -25.04 15.03 -6.87
N TYR A 351 -25.30 13.73 -6.68
CA TYR A 351 -24.92 13.04 -5.46
C TYR A 351 -23.41 13.08 -5.21
N LYS A 352 -22.59 12.80 -6.25
CA LYS A 352 -21.12 12.88 -6.14
C LYS A 352 -20.61 14.30 -5.88
N LEU A 353 -21.26 15.31 -6.46
CA LEU A 353 -20.95 16.71 -6.18
C LEU A 353 -21.23 17.08 -4.72
N ILE A 354 -22.36 16.64 -4.15
CA ILE A 354 -22.69 16.87 -2.74
C ILE A 354 -21.66 16.22 -1.81
N GLN A 355 -21.23 14.99 -2.11
CA GLN A 355 -20.16 14.32 -1.37
C GLN A 355 -18.83 15.09 -1.43
N TRP A 356 -18.47 15.62 -2.60
CA TRP A 356 -17.28 16.46 -2.75
C TRP A 356 -17.38 17.80 -2.02
N PHE A 357 -18.55 18.45 -2.04
CA PHE A 357 -18.81 19.68 -1.30
C PHE A 357 -18.72 19.46 0.22
N THR A 358 -19.27 18.35 0.70
CA THR A 358 -19.13 17.95 2.11
C THR A 358 -17.66 17.75 2.47
N TYR A 359 -16.88 17.13 1.59
CA TYR A 359 -15.43 16.99 1.77
C TYR A 359 -14.73 18.34 1.87
N ILE A 360 -15.03 19.29 0.97
CA ILE A 360 -14.48 20.66 1.01
C ILE A 360 -14.77 21.32 2.36
N ASP A 361 -16.00 21.22 2.86
CA ASP A 361 -16.41 21.89 4.09
C ASP A 361 -15.62 21.37 5.29
N VAL A 362 -15.44 20.05 5.38
CA VAL A 362 -14.64 19.42 6.43
C VAL A 362 -13.16 19.78 6.28
N TYR A 363 -12.63 19.75 5.06
CA TYR A 363 -11.22 20.06 4.76
C TYR A 363 -10.87 21.52 5.11
N VAL A 364 -11.76 22.47 4.81
CA VAL A 364 -11.59 23.89 5.16
C VAL A 364 -11.76 24.11 6.66
N ALA A 365 -12.73 23.45 7.30
CA ALA A 365 -12.95 23.53 8.74
C ALA A 365 -11.75 23.03 9.56
N ASP A 366 -11.01 22.05 9.04
CA ASP A 366 -9.78 21.54 9.65
C ASP A 366 -8.58 22.49 9.50
N GLY A 367 -8.77 23.65 8.84
CA GLY A 367 -7.80 24.75 8.79
C GLY A 367 -6.56 24.49 7.94
N ARG A 368 -6.54 23.40 7.17
CA ARG A 368 -5.35 22.96 6.41
C ARG A 368 -5.04 23.83 5.20
N PHE A 369 -6.08 24.36 4.55
CA PHE A 369 -5.94 25.24 3.39
C PHE A 369 -7.17 26.11 3.20
N ILE A 370 -7.00 27.26 2.56
CA ILE A 370 -8.12 28.10 2.12
C ILE A 370 -8.58 27.59 0.75
N PHE A 371 -9.77 27.01 0.68
CA PHE A 371 -10.40 26.60 -0.58
C PHE A 371 -11.67 27.44 -0.79
N THR A 372 -11.66 28.32 -1.78
CA THR A 372 -12.72 29.33 -1.98
C THR A 372 -13.81 28.85 -2.93
N ASP A 373 -14.93 29.57 -2.98
CA ASP A 373 -15.97 29.37 -4.01
C ASP A 373 -15.40 29.56 -5.43
N ASP A 374 -14.41 30.45 -5.60
CA ASP A 374 -13.70 30.65 -6.88
C ASP A 374 -12.84 29.45 -7.25
N ASP A 375 -12.13 28.87 -6.28
CA ASP A 375 -11.39 27.62 -6.48
C ASP A 375 -12.34 26.47 -6.85
N THR A 376 -13.47 26.37 -6.14
CA THR A 376 -14.50 25.36 -6.39
C THR A 376 -15.01 25.45 -7.83
N VAL A 377 -15.42 26.65 -8.27
CA VAL A 377 -15.86 26.90 -9.64
C VAL A 377 -14.75 26.58 -10.64
N ARG A 378 -13.52 27.03 -10.37
CA ARG A 378 -12.38 26.76 -11.25
C ARG A 378 -12.14 25.27 -11.41
N VAL A 379 -12.17 24.47 -10.35
CA VAL A 379 -12.03 23.00 -10.45
C VAL A 379 -13.12 22.41 -11.35
N MET A 380 -14.37 22.83 -11.19
CA MET A 380 -15.48 22.35 -12.03
C MET A 380 -15.30 22.72 -13.52
N ILE A 381 -14.70 23.89 -13.81
CA ILE A 381 -14.42 24.35 -15.19
C ILE A 381 -13.16 23.70 -15.77
N ASP A 382 -12.09 23.53 -14.99
CA ASP A 382 -10.78 23.08 -15.48
C ASP A 382 -10.82 21.60 -15.88
N PHE A 383 -11.46 20.76 -15.05
CA PHE A 383 -11.86 19.40 -15.45
C PHE A 383 -12.97 19.41 -16.51
N GLY A 384 -13.55 20.58 -16.74
CA GLY A 384 -14.51 20.88 -17.77
C GLY A 384 -13.92 21.15 -19.16
N THR A 385 -12.64 20.92 -19.42
CA THR A 385 -12.18 20.73 -20.82
C THR A 385 -12.90 19.55 -21.53
N TYR A 386 -13.56 18.67 -20.75
CA TYR A 386 -14.52 17.65 -21.19
C TYR A 386 -15.98 17.92 -20.78
N PHE A 387 -16.26 18.99 -20.01
CA PHE A 387 -17.61 19.49 -19.80
C PHE A 387 -17.92 20.48 -20.91
N ALA A 388 -19.07 20.36 -21.56
CA ALA A 388 -19.61 21.58 -22.15
C ALA A 388 -19.83 22.54 -20.98
N SER A 389 -19.32 23.76 -21.06
CA SER A 389 -19.48 24.76 -19.99
C SER A 389 -20.95 24.89 -19.51
N GLU A 390 -21.91 24.58 -20.38
CA GLU A 390 -23.35 24.38 -20.09
C GLU A 390 -23.68 23.36 -18.99
N GLU A 391 -22.96 22.24 -18.89
CA GLU A 391 -23.21 21.18 -17.91
C GLU A 391 -22.85 21.60 -16.48
N VAL A 392 -21.83 22.46 -16.32
CA VAL A 392 -21.51 23.07 -15.01
C VAL A 392 -22.68 23.96 -14.57
N VAL A 393 -23.21 24.77 -15.50
CA VAL A 393 -24.38 25.61 -15.26
C VAL A 393 -25.60 24.76 -14.90
N GLU A 394 -25.85 23.68 -15.64
CA GLU A 394 -26.98 22.78 -15.40
C GLU A 394 -26.86 22.06 -14.06
N SER A 395 -25.67 21.57 -13.71
CA SER A 395 -25.41 20.93 -12.41
C SER A 395 -25.65 21.90 -11.25
N LEU A 396 -25.09 23.12 -11.33
CA LEU A 396 -25.32 24.14 -10.30
C LEU A 396 -26.78 24.59 -10.24
N THR A 397 -27.47 24.72 -11.38
CA THR A 397 -28.90 25.06 -11.41
C THR A 397 -29.73 23.94 -10.79
N SER A 398 -29.39 22.69 -11.05
CA SER A 398 -30.08 21.52 -10.47
C SER A 398 -29.88 21.45 -8.95
N LEU A 399 -28.69 21.81 -8.45
CA LEU A 399 -28.40 21.86 -7.02
C LEU A 399 -29.24 22.90 -6.27
N ILE A 400 -29.79 23.93 -6.93
CA ILE A 400 -30.71 24.88 -6.29
C ILE A 400 -31.93 24.16 -5.72
N SER A 401 -32.40 23.11 -6.41
CA SER A 401 -33.57 22.33 -5.98
C SER A 401 -33.23 21.23 -4.97
N VAL A 402 -31.98 21.10 -4.55
CA VAL A 402 -31.54 20.12 -3.55
C VAL A 402 -31.54 20.78 -2.18
N ASP A 403 -32.19 20.11 -1.21
CA ASP A 403 -32.27 20.59 0.16
C ASP A 403 -30.89 20.85 0.77
N GLY A 404 -30.72 22.01 1.41
CA GLY A 404 -29.44 22.47 1.97
C GLY A 404 -28.39 22.97 0.97
N MET A 405 -28.65 22.91 -0.34
CA MET A 405 -27.67 23.30 -1.39
C MET A 405 -27.99 24.62 -2.10
N GLU A 406 -29.20 25.16 -1.92
CA GLU A 406 -29.67 26.39 -2.60
C GLU A 406 -28.68 27.56 -2.50
N ASP A 407 -28.36 27.99 -1.28
CA ASP A 407 -27.47 29.13 -1.05
C ASP A 407 -26.08 28.91 -1.66
N ARG A 408 -25.53 27.71 -1.53
CA ARG A 408 -24.21 27.38 -2.08
C ARG A 408 -24.24 27.39 -3.60
N ALA A 409 -25.26 26.77 -4.20
CA ALA A 409 -25.43 26.72 -5.65
C ALA A 409 -25.55 28.13 -6.23
N ILE A 410 -26.34 29.01 -5.60
CA ILE A 410 -26.49 30.41 -6.00
C ILE A 410 -25.15 31.16 -5.89
N ARG A 411 -24.42 31.03 -4.78
CA ARG A 411 -23.08 31.66 -4.63
C ARG A 411 -22.10 31.20 -5.71
N LEU A 412 -22.03 29.90 -5.98
CA LEU A 412 -21.16 29.35 -7.01
C LEU A 412 -21.57 29.84 -8.41
N LEU A 413 -22.86 29.95 -8.71
CA LEU A 413 -23.35 30.55 -9.97
C LEU A 413 -22.96 32.02 -10.09
N VAL A 414 -23.06 32.81 -9.02
CA VAL A 414 -22.63 34.22 -9.02
C VAL A 414 -21.13 34.33 -9.30
N VAL A 415 -20.31 33.47 -8.69
CA VAL A 415 -18.85 33.42 -8.94
C VAL A 415 -18.57 33.01 -10.39
N LEU A 416 -19.27 32.00 -10.90
CA LEU A 416 -19.17 31.53 -12.29
C LEU A 416 -19.39 32.68 -13.28
N ILE A 417 -20.42 33.49 -13.05
CA ILE A 417 -20.79 34.56 -13.98
C ILE A 417 -19.92 35.80 -13.80
N SER A 418 -19.58 36.16 -12.56
CA SER A 418 -18.78 37.37 -12.30
C SER A 418 -17.33 37.22 -12.76
N LYS A 419 -16.75 36.01 -12.65
CA LYS A 419 -15.31 35.79 -12.90
C LYS A 419 -15.01 34.95 -14.13
N HIS A 420 -15.90 34.04 -14.51
CA HIS A 420 -15.59 33.03 -15.53
C HIS A 420 -16.49 33.11 -16.76
N VAL A 421 -17.38 34.09 -16.87
CA VAL A 421 -18.31 34.24 -18.01
C VAL A 421 -17.63 34.31 -19.36
N SER A 422 -16.38 34.80 -19.44
CA SER A 422 -15.58 34.82 -20.67
C SER A 422 -15.18 33.44 -21.18
N SER A 423 -15.22 32.42 -20.31
CA SER A 423 -14.89 31.03 -20.64
C SER A 423 -16.05 30.30 -21.35
N PHE A 424 -17.20 30.96 -21.51
CA PHE A 424 -18.41 30.38 -22.08
C PHE A 424 -18.71 30.91 -23.50
N ASP A 425 -19.33 30.08 -24.33
CA ASP A 425 -19.83 30.51 -25.63
C ASP A 425 -20.97 31.55 -25.49
N ARG A 426 -21.37 32.15 -26.61
CA ARG A 426 -22.37 33.24 -26.60
C ARG A 426 -23.77 32.78 -26.16
N ALA A 427 -24.18 31.56 -26.47
CA ALA A 427 -25.49 31.02 -26.10
C ALA A 427 -25.55 30.76 -24.59
N THR A 428 -24.53 30.12 -24.04
CA THR A 428 -24.42 29.83 -22.61
C THR A 428 -24.35 31.09 -21.77
N ARG A 429 -23.60 32.12 -22.22
CA ARG A 429 -23.59 33.44 -21.58
C ARG A 429 -24.97 34.09 -21.51
N ASN A 430 -25.73 34.04 -22.60
CA ASN A 430 -27.08 34.61 -22.61
C ASN A 430 -28.04 33.85 -21.68
N LYS A 431 -27.90 32.52 -21.57
CA LYS A 431 -28.66 31.69 -20.63
C LYS A 431 -28.33 32.06 -19.19
N LEU A 432 -27.04 32.21 -18.87
CA LEU A 432 -26.56 32.63 -17.54
C LEU A 432 -27.06 34.03 -17.16
N LEU A 433 -27.01 34.99 -18.07
CA LEU A 433 -27.53 36.34 -17.82
C LEU A 433 -29.04 36.33 -17.52
N ARG A 434 -29.83 35.50 -18.22
CA ARG A 434 -31.26 35.32 -17.92
C ARG A 434 -31.49 34.67 -16.57
N LEU A 435 -30.63 33.71 -16.19
CA LEU A 435 -30.68 33.06 -14.89
C LEU A 435 -30.52 34.08 -13.75
N ILE A 436 -29.57 35.02 -13.87
CA ILE A 436 -29.38 36.11 -12.89
C ILE A 436 -30.66 36.93 -12.72
N PHE A 437 -31.28 37.36 -13.82
CA PHE A 437 -32.51 38.14 -13.76
C PHE A 437 -33.69 37.38 -13.12
N THR A 438 -33.64 36.05 -13.13
CA THR A 438 -34.70 35.19 -12.57
C THR A 438 -34.46 34.91 -11.09
N LEU A 439 -33.19 34.74 -10.70
CA LEU A 439 -32.78 34.42 -9.32
C LEU A 439 -32.87 35.60 -8.35
N HIS A 440 -33.28 36.80 -8.79
CA HIS A 440 -33.41 38.01 -7.96
C HIS A 440 -32.16 38.33 -7.12
N VAL A 441 -30.97 38.05 -7.67
CA VAL A 441 -29.68 38.46 -7.09
C VAL A 441 -29.39 39.92 -7.39
#